data_AF-A0A3C0EKC4-F1
#
_entry.id   AF-A0A3C0EKC4-F1
#
_cell.length_a   1.000
_cell.length_b   1.000
_cell.length_c   1.000
_cell.angle_alpha   90.00
_cell.angle_beta   90.00
_cell.angle_gamma   90.00
#
_symmetry.space_group_name_H-M   'P 1'
#
loop_
_entity.id
_entity.type
_entity.pdbx_description
1 polymer ?
#
loop_
_entity_poly.entity_id
_entity_poly.type
_entity_poly.pdbx_seq_one_letter_code
_entity_poly.pdbx_strand_id
1 'polypeptide(L)'
;MGQPLVIAYHLIWTAYGQWLPNDPRGSGSDQITSNLIAELGALHLGRKQVQPCGQVIRDFYDKAQPLLKHTVHRFSLSDIHLIADTFGQVIVDCRYTCYACAIMPDHVHLIIRKHRDDAETMMAKLKEQSTHRFRQDHAVDEQHPVWSGGNGWKVFLYHPDDIQRTIRYVNKNPSQSRLPDQYWSYIKPYDRWPLHPGHSPNSPYAKGLRSIGRYP
;
A
#
# COMPACT_ATOMS: atom_id res chain seq x y z
N MET A 1 -3.86 -4.56 -29.96
CA MET A 1 -4.53 -3.58 -29.07
C MET A 1 -3.45 -2.88 -28.27
N GLY A 2 -3.39 -1.55 -28.25
CA GLY A 2 -2.44 -0.82 -27.42
C GLY A 2 -2.72 -1.05 -25.93
N GLN A 3 -1.68 -1.10 -25.10
CA GLN A 3 -1.90 -1.24 -23.66
C GLN A 3 -2.66 -0.01 -23.12
N PRO A 4 -3.67 -0.21 -22.25
CA PRO A 4 -4.40 0.91 -21.66
C PRO A 4 -3.45 1.79 -20.85
N LEU A 5 -3.61 3.11 -21.00
CA LEU A 5 -2.72 4.08 -20.36
C LEU A 5 -2.98 4.10 -18.85
N VAL A 6 -1.94 3.81 -18.06
CA VAL A 6 -2.00 3.92 -16.60
C VAL A 6 -2.21 5.38 -16.21
N ILE A 7 -3.18 5.66 -15.33
CA ILE A 7 -3.51 7.01 -14.86
C ILE A 7 -3.27 7.20 -13.36
N ALA A 8 -3.27 6.12 -12.58
CA ALA A 8 -2.90 6.15 -11.17
C ALA A 8 -2.38 4.79 -10.72
N TYR A 9 -1.74 4.79 -9.55
CA TYR A 9 -1.23 3.63 -8.87
C TYR A 9 -1.97 3.46 -7.55
N HIS A 10 -2.48 2.26 -7.28
CA HIS A 10 -2.82 1.85 -5.92
C HIS A 10 -1.64 1.04 -5.36
N LEU A 11 -0.96 1.67 -4.42
CA LEU A 11 0.27 1.18 -3.81
C LEU A 11 -0.06 0.55 -2.46
N ILE A 12 0.49 -0.64 -2.20
CA ILE A 12 0.23 -1.41 -0.98
C ILE A 12 1.55 -2.04 -0.54
N TRP A 13 1.92 -1.85 0.72
CA TRP A 13 3.05 -2.58 1.30
C TRP A 13 2.84 -2.78 2.79
N THR A 14 3.58 -3.72 3.36
CA THR A 14 3.38 -4.19 4.73
C THR A 14 4.52 -3.73 5.63
N ALA A 15 4.23 -3.62 6.92
CA ALA A 15 5.25 -3.49 7.95
C ALA A 15 6.11 -4.77 8.01
N TYR A 16 7.30 -4.66 8.59
CA TYR A 16 8.18 -5.81 8.79
C TYR A 16 7.49 -6.91 9.60
N GLY A 17 7.73 -8.18 9.22
CA GLY A 17 7.18 -9.34 9.91
C GLY A 17 5.68 -9.56 9.69
N GLN A 18 5.04 -8.79 8.80
CA GLN A 18 3.62 -8.93 8.47
C GLN A 18 3.41 -9.57 7.10
N TRP A 19 2.33 -10.34 6.98
CA TRP A 19 1.90 -11.05 5.76
C TRP A 19 2.98 -12.00 5.25
N LEU A 20 3.46 -12.88 6.13
CA LEU A 20 4.51 -13.85 5.84
C LEU A 20 4.15 -14.77 4.65
N PRO A 21 5.14 -15.38 3.98
CA PRO A 21 4.91 -16.28 2.84
C PRO A 21 3.89 -17.41 3.09
N ASN A 22 3.78 -17.88 4.32
CA ASN A 22 2.83 -18.90 4.76
C ASN A 22 1.76 -18.36 5.70
N ASP A 23 1.41 -17.07 5.59
CA ASP A 23 0.29 -16.50 6.33
C ASP A 23 -0.98 -17.35 6.12
N PRO A 24 -1.68 -17.76 7.20
CA PRO A 24 -2.85 -18.64 7.10
C PRO A 24 -3.96 -18.11 6.20
N ARG A 25 -4.05 -16.79 5.98
CA ARG A 25 -5.02 -16.12 5.11
C ARG A 25 -4.68 -16.23 3.63
N GLY A 26 -3.44 -16.60 3.31
CA GLY A 26 -2.83 -16.50 1.99
C GLY A 26 -1.74 -15.43 1.92
N SER A 27 -0.81 -15.57 0.98
CA SER A 27 0.33 -14.68 0.77
C SER A 27 0.50 -14.32 -0.70
N GLY A 28 1.19 -13.22 -1.01
CA GLY A 28 1.58 -12.93 -2.38
C GLY A 28 2.95 -13.50 -2.77
N SER A 29 3.60 -14.28 -1.89
CA SER A 29 4.85 -14.97 -2.17
C SER A 29 4.59 -16.33 -2.82
N ASP A 30 5.44 -16.71 -3.78
CA ASP A 30 5.43 -18.02 -4.44
C ASP A 30 6.48 -18.99 -3.86
N GLN A 31 7.30 -18.53 -2.91
CA GLN A 31 8.30 -19.31 -2.22
C GLN A 31 8.52 -18.84 -0.78
N ILE A 32 9.01 -19.73 0.08
CA ILE A 32 9.47 -19.43 1.43
C ILE A 32 10.98 -19.65 1.46
N THR A 33 11.76 -18.57 1.61
CA THR A 33 13.22 -18.65 1.54
C THR A 33 13.89 -18.94 2.89
N SER A 34 13.17 -18.76 4.00
CA SER A 34 13.65 -19.09 5.34
C SER A 34 13.13 -20.44 5.78
N ASN A 35 14.04 -21.38 6.06
CA ASN A 35 13.70 -22.72 6.56
C ASN A 35 12.89 -22.66 7.86
N LEU A 36 13.30 -21.78 8.80
CA LEU A 36 12.59 -21.59 10.07
C LEU A 36 11.14 -21.13 9.86
N ILE A 37 10.91 -20.23 8.89
CA ILE A 37 9.55 -19.79 8.56
C ILE A 37 8.77 -20.89 7.85
N ALA A 38 9.41 -21.68 6.97
CA ALA A 38 8.76 -22.77 6.26
C ALA A 38 8.17 -23.84 7.21
N GLU A 39 8.79 -24.04 8.37
CA GLU A 39 8.30 -24.96 9.41
C GLU A 39 6.96 -24.52 10.04
N LEU A 40 6.60 -23.24 9.95
CA LEU A 40 5.35 -22.72 10.53
C LEU A 40 4.09 -23.15 9.76
N GLY A 41 4.24 -23.61 8.52
CA GLY A 41 3.12 -24.05 7.70
C GLY A 41 3.33 -23.92 6.19
N ALA A 42 2.38 -24.48 5.44
CA ALA A 42 2.44 -24.52 3.99
C ALA A 42 2.32 -23.13 3.34
N LEU A 43 3.01 -22.96 2.21
CA LEU A 43 2.85 -21.82 1.32
C LEU A 43 1.44 -21.82 0.71
N HIS A 44 0.81 -20.65 0.66
CA HIS A 44 -0.45 -20.46 -0.05
C HIS A 44 -0.41 -19.16 -0.86
N LEU A 45 -0.22 -19.27 -2.17
CA LEU A 45 -0.24 -18.12 -3.06
C LEU A 45 -1.67 -17.61 -3.27
N GLY A 46 -1.85 -16.30 -3.13
CA GLY A 46 -3.13 -15.61 -3.20
C GLY A 46 -3.95 -15.74 -1.92
N ARG A 47 -5.03 -14.96 -1.86
CA ARG A 47 -5.96 -14.96 -0.71
C ARG A 47 -6.82 -16.23 -0.72
N LYS A 48 -6.89 -16.93 0.42
CA LYS A 48 -7.77 -18.10 0.58
C LYS A 48 -9.25 -17.71 0.49
N GLN A 49 -10.06 -18.56 -0.14
CA GLN A 49 -11.51 -18.38 -0.21
C GLN A 49 -12.15 -18.43 1.18
N VAL A 50 -11.77 -19.42 1.98
CA VAL A 50 -12.17 -19.51 3.39
C VAL A 50 -11.08 -18.87 4.23
N GLN A 51 -11.43 -17.76 4.89
CA GLN A 51 -10.50 -17.06 5.79
C GLN A 51 -10.43 -17.79 7.13
N PRO A 52 -9.21 -18.00 7.69
CA PRO A 52 -9.05 -18.60 9.00
C PRO A 52 -9.66 -17.69 10.07
N CYS A 53 -10.07 -18.29 11.19
CA CYS A 53 -10.57 -17.51 12.32
C CYS A 53 -9.42 -16.71 12.97
N GLY A 54 -9.78 -15.69 13.76
CA GLY A 54 -8.81 -14.81 14.40
C GLY A 54 -7.84 -15.52 15.34
N GLN A 55 -8.24 -16.64 15.96
CA GLN A 55 -7.35 -17.41 16.84
C GLN A 55 -6.21 -18.05 16.06
N VAL A 56 -6.50 -18.70 14.93
CA VAL A 56 -5.49 -19.32 14.05
C VAL A 56 -4.48 -18.27 13.56
N ILE A 57 -4.94 -17.07 13.24
CA ILE A 57 -4.06 -15.97 12.83
C ILE A 57 -3.14 -15.56 13.99
N ARG A 58 -3.68 -15.38 15.20
CA ARG A 58 -2.88 -15.03 16.39
C ARG A 58 -1.84 -16.11 16.70
N ASP A 59 -2.27 -17.37 16.80
CA ASP A 59 -1.37 -18.49 17.12
C ASP A 59 -0.22 -18.62 16.11
N PHE A 60 -0.49 -18.34 14.83
CA PHE A 60 0.54 -18.31 13.80
C PHE A 60 1.58 -17.21 14.07
N TYR A 61 1.13 -15.97 14.33
CA TYR A 61 2.04 -14.85 14.56
C TYR A 61 2.79 -14.97 15.90
N ASP A 62 2.18 -15.54 16.93
CA ASP A 62 2.83 -15.81 18.22
C ASP A 62 3.99 -16.81 18.05
N LYS A 63 3.85 -17.80 17.16
CA LYS A 63 4.93 -18.73 16.79
C LYS A 63 5.95 -18.11 15.84
N ALA A 64 5.52 -17.23 14.94
CA ALA A 64 6.40 -16.62 13.94
C ALA A 64 7.33 -15.58 14.55
N GLN A 65 6.84 -14.76 15.49
CA GLN A 65 7.57 -13.64 16.07
C GLN A 65 8.97 -14.01 16.61
N PRO A 66 9.17 -15.08 17.41
CA PRO A 66 10.50 -15.45 17.90
C PRO A 66 11.46 -15.96 16.79
N LEU A 67 10.96 -16.30 15.60
CA LEU A 67 11.77 -16.76 14.47
C LEU A 67 12.23 -15.59 13.57
N LEU A 68 11.71 -14.39 13.80
CA LEU A 68 12.07 -13.20 13.05
C LEU A 68 13.35 -12.57 13.62
N LYS A 69 14.20 -12.08 12.73
CA LYS A 69 15.49 -11.48 13.10
C LYS A 69 15.34 -10.19 13.92
N HIS A 70 14.26 -9.46 13.71
CA HIS A 70 14.01 -8.18 14.36
C HIS A 70 12.65 -8.20 15.06
N THR A 71 12.47 -7.29 16.02
CA THR A 71 11.18 -7.12 16.70
C THR A 71 10.12 -6.69 15.70
N VAL A 72 8.94 -7.28 15.78
CA VAL A 72 7.81 -6.87 14.95
C VAL A 72 7.12 -5.67 15.60
N HIS A 73 7.10 -4.55 14.89
CA HIS A 73 6.35 -3.37 15.30
C HIS A 73 4.99 -3.36 14.63
N ARG A 74 3.93 -3.37 15.43
CA ARG A 74 2.59 -2.97 14.99
C ARG A 74 2.42 -1.49 15.28
N PHE A 75 2.08 -0.71 14.24
CA PHE A 75 1.96 0.72 14.39
C PHE A 75 0.82 1.08 15.34
N SER A 76 1.17 1.81 16.39
CA SER A 76 0.24 2.50 17.26
C SER A 76 -0.40 3.69 16.54
N LEU A 77 -1.36 4.37 17.19
CA LEU A 77 -1.94 5.59 16.62
C LEU A 77 -0.89 6.70 16.44
N SER A 78 0.05 6.86 17.38
CA SER A 78 1.14 7.84 17.23
C SER A 78 2.05 7.50 16.06
N ASP A 79 2.34 6.21 15.85
CA ASP A 79 3.15 5.76 14.70
C ASP A 79 2.45 6.04 13.38
N ILE A 80 1.13 5.81 13.33
CA ILE A 80 0.31 6.12 12.16
C ILE A 80 0.41 7.61 11.81
N HIS A 81 0.32 8.49 12.80
CA HIS A 81 0.48 9.94 12.59
C HIS A 81 1.90 10.30 12.12
N LEU A 82 2.94 9.74 12.73
CA LEU A 82 4.33 9.96 12.32
C LEU A 82 4.57 9.53 10.85
N ILE A 83 4.02 8.37 10.47
CA ILE A 83 4.11 7.87 9.09
C ILE A 83 3.33 8.78 8.15
N ALA A 84 2.14 9.22 8.53
CA ALA A 84 1.32 10.14 7.74
C ALA A 84 2.05 11.45 7.48
N ASP A 85 2.62 12.08 8.51
CA ASP A 85 3.35 13.34 8.38
C ASP A 85 4.55 13.18 7.44
N THR A 86 5.28 12.07 7.58
CA THR A 86 6.43 11.76 6.72
C THR A 86 6.00 11.52 5.27
N PHE A 87 4.91 10.80 5.04
CA PHE A 87 4.34 10.65 3.70
C PHE A 87 3.92 12.00 3.14
N GLY A 88 3.27 12.85 3.93
CA GLY A 88 2.89 14.20 3.54
C GLY A 88 4.07 15.01 3.04
N GLN A 89 5.19 14.98 3.76
CA GLN A 89 6.42 15.66 3.36
C GLN A 89 6.93 15.16 1.99
N VAL A 90 7.02 13.83 1.81
CA VAL A 90 7.45 13.24 0.52
C VAL A 90 6.50 13.59 -0.62
N ILE A 91 5.18 13.53 -0.38
CA ILE A 91 4.15 13.90 -1.37
C ILE A 91 4.34 15.36 -1.81
N VAL A 92 4.59 16.28 -0.87
CA VAL A 92 4.81 17.70 -1.14
C VAL A 92 6.12 17.91 -1.91
N ASP A 93 7.23 17.38 -1.42
CA ASP A 93 8.57 17.57 -2.00
C ASP A 93 8.66 17.01 -3.42
N CYS A 94 8.04 15.85 -3.65
CA CYS A 94 7.99 15.22 -4.97
C CYS A 94 6.87 15.75 -5.86
N ARG A 95 5.99 16.62 -5.32
CA ARG A 95 4.79 17.17 -5.98
C ARG A 95 3.83 16.09 -6.49
N TYR A 96 3.72 15.00 -5.75
CA TYR A 96 2.78 13.94 -6.08
C TYR A 96 1.34 14.40 -5.81
N THR A 97 0.40 13.84 -6.58
CA THR A 97 -1.04 14.00 -6.29
C THR A 97 -1.52 12.71 -5.65
N CYS A 98 -1.76 12.75 -4.34
CA CYS A 98 -2.33 11.63 -3.58
C CYS A 98 -3.84 11.82 -3.43
N TYR A 99 -4.63 10.82 -3.84
CA TYR A 99 -6.09 10.86 -3.78
C TYR A 99 -6.68 10.13 -2.58
N ALA A 100 -5.95 9.18 -2.00
CA ALA A 100 -6.34 8.47 -0.79
C ALA A 100 -5.11 7.88 -0.10
N CYS A 101 -5.15 7.80 1.22
CA CYS A 101 -4.13 7.13 2.01
C CYS A 101 -4.79 6.53 3.26
N ALA A 102 -4.56 5.24 3.48
CA ALA A 102 -4.89 4.55 4.72
C ALA A 102 -3.62 3.91 5.28
N ILE A 103 -3.31 4.20 6.53
CA ILE A 103 -2.16 3.65 7.24
C ILE A 103 -2.70 2.76 8.36
N MET A 104 -2.46 1.47 8.24
CA MET A 104 -2.95 0.43 9.14
C MET A 104 -1.81 -0.02 10.06
N PRO A 105 -2.10 -0.67 11.20
CA PRO A 105 -1.08 -1.17 12.12
C PRO A 105 -0.03 -2.10 11.49
N ASP A 106 -0.36 -2.77 10.37
CA ASP A 106 0.47 -3.78 9.73
C ASP A 106 0.76 -3.51 8.24
N HIS A 107 0.12 -2.51 7.62
CA HIS A 107 0.28 -2.22 6.18
C HIS A 107 -0.24 -0.82 5.82
N VAL A 108 -0.01 -0.38 4.59
CA VAL A 108 -0.56 0.88 4.09
C VAL A 108 -1.17 0.71 2.70
N HIS A 109 -2.09 1.61 2.37
CA HIS A 109 -2.64 1.79 1.04
C HIS A 109 -2.53 3.25 0.62
N LEU A 110 -2.03 3.52 -0.58
CA LEU A 110 -2.05 4.86 -1.18
C LEU A 110 -2.60 4.80 -2.60
N ILE A 111 -3.28 5.87 -3.01
CA ILE A 111 -3.66 6.09 -4.41
C ILE A 111 -2.98 7.34 -4.90
N ILE A 112 -2.00 7.19 -5.78
CA ILE A 112 -1.20 8.31 -6.30
C ILE A 112 -1.41 8.40 -7.82
N ARG A 113 -1.72 9.60 -8.31
CA ARG A 113 -1.80 9.87 -9.77
C ARG A 113 -0.47 9.50 -10.42
N LYS A 114 -0.51 8.95 -11.64
CA LYS A 114 0.71 8.74 -12.44
C LYS A 114 1.49 10.05 -12.55
N HIS A 115 2.80 9.96 -12.32
CA HIS A 115 3.72 11.10 -12.37
C HIS A 115 4.95 10.74 -13.20
N ARG A 116 6.00 11.57 -13.11
CA ARG A 116 7.33 11.29 -13.68
C ARG A 116 7.97 10.03 -13.09
N ASP A 117 7.77 9.82 -11.79
CA ASP A 117 8.28 8.69 -11.04
C ASP A 117 7.29 7.52 -11.22
N ASP A 118 7.82 6.31 -11.37
CA ASP A 118 7.00 5.09 -11.40
C ASP A 118 6.54 4.68 -9.99
N ALA A 119 5.70 3.65 -9.92
CA ALA A 119 5.11 3.18 -8.67
C ALA A 119 6.18 2.76 -7.66
N GLU A 120 7.21 2.06 -8.14
CA GLU A 120 8.33 1.56 -7.36
C GLU A 120 9.16 2.69 -6.77
N THR A 121 9.49 3.70 -7.59
CA THR A 121 10.23 4.87 -7.15
C THR A 121 9.44 5.68 -6.13
N MET A 122 8.11 5.83 -6.32
CA MET A 122 7.23 6.48 -5.34
C MET A 122 7.24 5.72 -4.01
N MET A 123 7.05 4.39 -4.04
CA MET A 123 7.06 3.56 -2.84
C MET A 123 8.42 3.59 -2.14
N ALA A 124 9.52 3.52 -2.89
CA ALA A 124 10.88 3.55 -2.33
C ALA A 124 11.11 4.83 -1.53
N LYS A 125 10.81 6.01 -2.09
CA LYS A 125 10.95 7.31 -1.40
C LYS A 125 10.09 7.39 -0.14
N LEU A 126 8.84 6.94 -0.22
CA LEU A 126 7.93 6.92 0.93
C LEU A 126 8.42 5.98 2.04
N LYS A 127 8.85 4.78 1.67
CA LYS A 127 9.40 3.78 2.60
C LYS A 127 10.69 4.26 3.25
N GLU A 128 11.61 4.80 2.47
CA GLU A 128 12.92 5.28 2.95
C GLU A 128 12.76 6.38 3.99
N GLN A 129 12.02 7.44 3.66
CA GLN A 129 11.85 8.59 4.56
C GLN A 129 11.08 8.21 5.82
N SER A 130 9.99 7.45 5.69
CA SER A 130 9.23 6.96 6.86
C SER A 130 10.03 6.00 7.73
N THR A 131 10.87 5.13 7.14
CA THR A 131 11.77 4.25 7.89
C THR A 131 12.77 5.07 8.69
N HIS A 132 13.42 6.05 8.06
CA HIS A 132 14.38 6.92 8.72
C HIS A 132 13.73 7.66 9.90
N ARG A 133 12.57 8.29 9.68
CA ARG A 133 11.86 9.02 10.73
C ARG A 133 11.39 8.11 11.87
N PHE A 134 10.84 6.93 11.55
CA PHE A 134 10.37 5.98 12.55
C PHE A 134 11.53 5.47 13.42
N ARG A 135 12.68 5.15 12.83
CA ARG A 135 13.86 4.70 13.59
C ARG A 135 14.36 5.75 14.58
N GLN A 136 14.36 7.02 14.16
CA GLN A 136 14.74 8.14 15.02
C GLN A 136 13.80 8.29 16.23
N ASP A 137 12.48 8.17 16.01
CA ASP A 137 11.48 8.35 17.06
C ASP A 137 11.47 7.19 18.08
N HIS A 138 11.63 5.95 17.59
CA HIS A 138 11.62 4.75 18.43
C HIS A 138 13.00 4.35 18.98
N ALA A 139 14.07 5.09 18.62
CA ALA A 139 15.45 4.79 18.98
C ALA A 139 15.85 3.32 18.71
N VAL A 140 15.35 2.74 17.61
CA VAL A 140 15.70 1.37 17.20
C VAL A 140 16.96 1.36 16.33
N ASP A 141 17.60 0.20 16.25
CA ASP A 141 18.81 -0.03 15.45
C ASP A 141 18.68 0.46 13.99
N GLU A 142 19.76 0.99 13.43
CA GLU A 142 19.79 1.53 12.07
C GLU A 142 19.48 0.48 11.00
N GLN A 143 19.70 -0.80 11.29
CA GLN A 143 19.38 -1.90 10.39
C GLN A 143 17.97 -2.45 10.63
N HIS A 144 17.24 -1.98 11.65
CA HIS A 144 15.90 -2.46 11.98
C HIS A 144 14.92 -2.20 10.83
N PRO A 145 14.36 -3.22 10.16
CA PRO A 145 13.39 -3.01 9.09
C PRO A 145 12.07 -2.50 9.67
N VAL A 146 11.56 -1.38 9.13
CA VAL A 146 10.21 -0.87 9.46
C VAL A 146 9.17 -1.47 8.53
N TRP A 147 9.51 -1.53 7.25
CA TRP A 147 8.70 -2.13 6.20
C TRP A 147 9.23 -3.50 5.79
N SER A 148 8.37 -4.32 5.21
CA SER A 148 8.78 -5.55 4.54
C SER A 148 9.72 -5.26 3.37
N GLY A 149 10.60 -6.21 3.09
CA GLY A 149 11.49 -6.16 1.93
C GLY A 149 10.72 -6.15 0.60
N GLY A 150 11.39 -5.75 -0.48
CA GLY A 150 10.82 -5.70 -1.82
C GLY A 150 9.95 -4.47 -2.11
N ASN A 151 9.30 -4.50 -3.27
CA ASN A 151 8.62 -3.33 -3.86
C ASN A 151 7.14 -3.20 -3.45
N GLY A 152 6.61 -4.09 -2.61
CA GLY A 152 5.17 -4.13 -2.32
C GLY A 152 4.32 -4.49 -3.54
N TRP A 153 3.01 -4.29 -3.42
CA TRP A 153 2.03 -4.47 -4.50
C TRP A 153 1.66 -3.14 -5.14
N LYS A 154 1.59 -3.14 -6.46
CA LYS A 154 1.13 -2.02 -7.28
C LYS A 154 -0.01 -2.50 -8.17
N VAL A 155 -1.17 -1.85 -8.03
CA VAL A 155 -2.30 -2.05 -8.93
C VAL A 155 -2.38 -0.85 -9.85
N PHE A 156 -2.33 -1.11 -11.14
CA PHE A 156 -2.46 -0.08 -12.17
C PHE A 156 -3.94 0.26 -12.39
N LEU A 157 -4.25 1.55 -12.29
CA LEU A 157 -5.59 2.08 -12.52
C LEU A 157 -5.62 2.77 -13.88
N TYR A 158 -6.62 2.43 -14.68
CA TYR A 158 -6.67 2.82 -16.10
C TYR A 158 -7.86 3.73 -16.43
N HIS A 159 -8.88 3.77 -15.57
CA HIS A 159 -10.09 4.59 -15.78
C HIS A 159 -10.45 5.41 -14.53
N PRO A 160 -11.02 6.62 -14.68
CA PRO A 160 -11.46 7.42 -13.53
C PRO A 160 -12.39 6.70 -12.56
N ASP A 161 -13.25 5.83 -13.05
CA ASP A 161 -14.16 5.07 -12.18
C ASP A 161 -13.41 4.00 -11.38
N ASP A 162 -12.30 3.47 -11.89
CA ASP A 162 -11.41 2.59 -11.12
C ASP A 162 -10.80 3.36 -9.96
N ILE A 163 -10.33 4.59 -10.21
CA ILE A 163 -9.80 5.48 -9.16
C ILE A 163 -10.86 5.74 -8.09
N GLN A 164 -12.08 6.13 -8.48
CA GLN A 164 -13.16 6.40 -7.53
C GLN A 164 -13.54 5.17 -6.69
N ARG A 165 -13.63 4.00 -7.33
CA ARG A 165 -13.91 2.75 -6.63
C ARG A 165 -12.81 2.42 -5.64
N THR A 166 -11.55 2.57 -6.04
CA THR A 166 -10.40 2.28 -5.17
C THR A 166 -10.26 3.30 -4.04
N ILE A 167 -10.56 4.59 -4.25
CA ILE A 167 -10.60 5.60 -3.17
C ILE A 167 -11.59 5.18 -2.09
N ARG A 168 -12.81 4.78 -2.48
CA ARG A 168 -13.81 4.28 -1.53
C ARG A 168 -13.35 3.03 -0.79
N TYR A 169 -12.65 2.13 -1.47
CA TYR A 169 -12.06 0.96 -0.84
C TYR A 169 -11.01 1.35 0.19
N VAL A 170 -10.03 2.19 -0.18
CA VAL A 170 -8.95 2.64 0.71
C VAL A 170 -9.52 3.35 1.93
N ASN A 171 -10.43 4.30 1.75
CA ASN A 171 -11.01 5.07 2.87
C ASN A 171 -11.85 4.21 3.82
N LYS A 172 -12.34 3.04 3.40
CA LYS A 172 -13.08 2.11 4.27
C LYS A 172 -12.18 1.22 5.12
N ASN A 173 -10.89 1.08 4.80
CA ASN A 173 -10.00 0.15 5.52
C ASN A 173 -9.88 0.46 7.03
N PRO A 174 -9.69 1.73 7.46
CA PRO A 174 -9.59 2.06 8.87
C PRO A 174 -10.84 1.65 9.66
N SER A 175 -12.03 2.08 9.23
CA SER A 175 -13.28 1.78 9.93
C SER A 175 -13.65 0.29 9.93
N GLN A 176 -13.37 -0.44 8.83
CA GLN A 176 -13.52 -1.90 8.80
C GLN A 176 -12.62 -2.62 9.82
N SER A 177 -11.49 -2.00 10.18
CA SER A 177 -10.56 -2.49 11.18
C SER A 177 -10.74 -1.85 12.56
N ARG A 178 -11.86 -1.12 12.78
CA ARG A 178 -12.18 -0.40 14.02
C ARG A 178 -11.15 0.67 14.39
N LEU A 179 -10.45 1.22 13.41
CA LEU A 179 -9.62 2.41 13.57
C LEU A 179 -10.45 3.66 13.30
N PRO A 180 -10.05 4.82 13.86
CA PRO A 180 -10.62 6.10 13.46
C PRO A 180 -10.50 6.33 11.96
N ASP A 181 -11.48 7.03 11.38
CA ASP A 181 -11.36 7.51 10.01
C ASP A 181 -10.14 8.44 9.88
N GLN A 182 -9.42 8.30 8.78
CA GLN A 182 -8.15 8.98 8.57
C GLN A 182 -8.32 10.11 7.57
N TYR A 183 -7.85 11.30 7.95
CA TYR A 183 -7.89 12.51 7.14
C TYR A 183 -6.52 13.15 7.16
N TRP A 184 -5.88 13.28 6.00
CA TRP A 184 -4.54 13.84 5.89
C TRP A 184 -4.53 15.06 4.98
N SER A 185 -3.82 16.11 5.40
CA SER A 185 -3.81 17.42 4.74
C SER A 185 -3.27 17.40 3.30
N TYR A 186 -2.43 16.40 2.98
CA TYR A 186 -1.85 16.22 1.65
C TYR A 186 -2.77 15.45 0.67
N ILE A 187 -3.92 14.96 1.13
CA ILE A 187 -4.90 14.28 0.26
C ILE A 187 -5.66 15.32 -0.56
N LYS A 188 -5.64 15.13 -1.87
CA LYS A 188 -6.40 15.95 -2.81
C LYS A 188 -7.73 15.25 -3.15
N PRO A 189 -8.87 15.96 -3.09
CA PRO A 189 -10.11 15.45 -3.66
C PRO A 189 -9.89 15.03 -5.11
N TYR A 190 -10.46 13.88 -5.49
CA TYR A 190 -10.31 13.39 -6.85
C TYR A 190 -11.18 14.19 -7.82
N ASP A 191 -10.54 14.82 -8.79
CA ASP A 191 -11.12 15.74 -9.76
C ASP A 191 -11.67 15.06 -11.03
N ARG A 192 -11.61 13.72 -11.10
CA ARG A 192 -11.88 12.90 -12.30
C ARG A 192 -10.80 12.91 -13.37
N TRP A 193 -9.58 13.38 -13.09
CA TRP A 193 -8.48 13.32 -14.06
C TRP A 193 -8.24 11.90 -14.61
N PRO A 194 -8.07 11.70 -15.94
CA PRO A 194 -7.86 12.70 -16.98
C PRO A 194 -9.16 13.10 -17.72
N LEU A 195 -10.33 12.83 -17.17
CA LEU A 195 -11.65 13.11 -17.78
C LEU A 195 -12.42 14.20 -17.04
N HIS A 196 -11.74 15.10 -16.33
CA HIS A 196 -12.40 16.21 -15.64
C HIS A 196 -12.94 17.24 -16.65
N PRO A 197 -13.98 18.02 -16.30
CA PRO A 197 -14.44 19.13 -17.12
C PRO A 197 -13.29 20.08 -17.47
N GLY A 198 -13.21 20.51 -18.73
CA GLY A 198 -12.13 21.38 -19.23
C GLY A 198 -10.85 20.65 -19.67
N HIS A 199 -10.72 19.34 -19.45
CA HIS A 199 -9.61 18.58 -20.01
C HIS A 199 -9.77 18.40 -21.52
N SER A 200 -8.66 18.50 -22.26
CA SER A 200 -8.71 18.39 -23.72
C SER A 200 -9.25 17.01 -24.14
N PRO A 201 -10.34 16.96 -24.93
CA PRO A 201 -10.83 15.70 -25.48
C PRO A 201 -9.80 15.06 -26.41
N ASN A 202 -8.79 15.80 -26.87
CA ASN A 202 -7.73 15.33 -27.75
C ASN A 202 -6.44 14.89 -27.03
N SER A 203 -6.44 14.91 -25.69
CA SER A 203 -5.31 14.44 -24.91
C SER A 203 -4.97 12.97 -25.22
N PRO A 204 -3.70 12.55 -25.06
CA PRO A 204 -3.30 11.15 -25.21
C PRO A 204 -4.14 10.20 -24.35
N TYR A 205 -4.55 10.65 -23.15
CA TYR A 205 -5.41 9.92 -22.25
C TYR A 205 -6.82 9.72 -22.78
N ALA A 206 -7.47 10.79 -23.25
CA ALA A 206 -8.80 10.73 -23.85
C ALA A 206 -8.81 9.84 -25.10
N LYS A 207 -7.79 9.97 -25.96
CA LYS A 207 -7.62 9.14 -27.15
C LYS A 207 -7.41 7.65 -26.79
N GLY A 208 -6.56 7.37 -25.80
CA GLY A 208 -6.30 6.02 -25.31
C GLY A 208 -7.58 5.35 -24.80
N LEU A 209 -8.34 6.07 -23.97
CA LEU A 209 -9.63 5.60 -23.44
C LEU A 209 -10.68 5.38 -24.55
N ARG A 210 -10.75 6.26 -25.56
CA ARG A 210 -11.64 6.06 -26.72
C ARG A 210 -11.30 4.80 -27.50
N SER A 211 -10.00 4.54 -27.72
CA SER A 211 -9.55 3.38 -28.51
C SER A 211 -9.93 2.03 -27.91
N ILE A 212 -10.24 1.99 -26.61
CA ILE A 212 -10.67 0.79 -25.88
C ILE A 212 -12.16 0.82 -25.49
N GLY A 213 -12.95 1.78 -26.04
CA GLY A 213 -14.38 1.91 -25.74
C GLY A 213 -14.70 2.30 -24.29
N ARG A 214 -13.77 2.98 -23.60
CA ARG A 214 -13.91 3.42 -22.20
C ARG A 214 -13.83 4.94 -22.05
N TYR A 215 -14.24 5.68 -23.08
CA TYR A 215 -14.40 7.12 -23.01
C TYR A 215 -15.88 7.43 -23.19
N PRO A 216 -16.47 8.32 -22.37
CA PRO A 216 -17.87 8.68 -22.48
C PRO A 216 -18.21 9.34 -23.83
#